data_AF-A0A2E6H3C4-F1
#
_entry.id   AF-A0A2E6H3C4-F1
#
_cell.length_a   1.000
_cell.length_b   1.000
_cell.length_c   1.000
_cell.angle_alpha   90.00
_cell.angle_beta   90.00
_cell.angle_gamma   90.00
#
_symmetry.space_group_name_H-M   'P 1'
#
loop_
_entity.id
_entity.type
_entity.pdbx_description
1 polymer ?
#
loop_
_entity_poly.entity_id
_entity_poly.type
_entity_poly.pdbx_seq_one_letter_code
_entity_poly.pdbx_strand_id
1 'polypeptide(L)'
;MKSVVILLFFVFGCSKVELNYSKDHFSPILRVMQSKDLVELNKVFGKPDKKRIENENKRNEKIYSYNSSKSFGSITAYVDENSQKVLRMTFFFWADFDNYEYLKNRFKGYKWIETKEVDNNNHVVTDNRLVEIPELKIFFHYDNNSPKRKVMWIVFD
;
A
#
# COMPACT_ATOMS: atom_id res chain seq x y z
N MET A 1 25.89 -16.41 61.57
CA MET A 1 26.14 -15.72 60.29
C MET A 1 24.90 -15.86 59.43
N LYS A 2 24.23 -14.75 59.08
CA LYS A 2 22.99 -14.77 58.28
C LYS A 2 23.35 -14.51 56.81
N SER A 3 23.19 -15.52 55.96
CA SER A 3 23.36 -15.38 54.52
C SER A 3 22.12 -14.72 53.92
N VAL A 4 22.29 -13.53 53.34
CA VAL A 4 21.24 -12.84 52.59
C VAL A 4 21.38 -13.26 51.13
N VAL A 5 20.40 -14.03 50.63
CA VAL A 5 20.29 -14.39 49.22
C VAL A 5 19.60 -13.23 48.50
N ILE A 6 20.36 -12.47 47.72
CA ILE A 6 19.83 -11.42 46.84
C ILE A 6 19.41 -12.08 45.53
N LEU A 7 18.10 -12.27 45.36
CA LEU A 7 17.51 -12.79 44.14
C LEU A 7 17.35 -11.62 43.15
N LEU A 8 18.25 -11.52 42.17
CA LEU A 8 18.15 -10.57 41.06
C LEU A 8 17.10 -11.05 40.05
N PHE A 9 15.91 -10.45 40.09
CA PHE A 9 14.91 -10.58 39.03
C PHE A 9 15.40 -9.84 37.78
N PHE A 10 15.92 -10.58 36.80
CA PHE A 10 16.09 -10.08 35.44
C PHE A 10 14.69 -9.93 34.81
N VAL A 11 14.15 -8.73 34.90
CA VAL A 11 12.97 -8.34 34.10
C VAL A 11 13.46 -8.21 32.66
N PHE A 12 13.24 -9.27 31.86
CA PHE A 12 13.29 -9.19 30.41
C PHE A 12 12.17 -8.26 29.96
N GLY A 13 12.44 -6.95 29.97
CA GLY A 13 11.65 -5.96 29.28
C GLY A 13 11.78 -6.24 27.78
N CYS A 14 10.96 -7.14 27.25
CA CYS A 14 10.57 -7.07 25.85
C CYS A 14 9.88 -5.71 25.69
N SER A 15 10.66 -4.68 25.36
CA SER A 15 10.14 -3.45 24.81
C SER A 15 9.42 -3.83 23.53
N LYS A 16 8.11 -4.06 23.64
CA LYS A 16 7.22 -4.06 22.48
C LYS A 16 7.44 -2.70 21.84
N VAL A 17 8.13 -2.70 20.71
CA VAL A 17 8.14 -1.54 19.83
C VAL A 17 6.68 -1.37 19.43
N GLU A 18 5.97 -0.48 20.11
CA GLU A 18 4.67 -0.01 19.66
C GLU A 18 4.94 0.74 18.36
N LEU A 19 4.90 -0.01 17.26
CA LEU A 19 4.78 0.57 15.94
C LEU A 19 3.52 1.43 15.98
N ASN A 20 3.73 2.74 15.97
CA ASN A 20 2.68 3.73 16.14
C ASN A 20 1.90 3.79 14.82
N TYR A 21 1.05 2.78 14.56
CA TYR A 21 0.26 2.55 13.34
C TYR A 21 -0.87 3.58 13.13
N SER A 22 -0.73 4.81 13.62
CA SER A 22 -1.87 5.66 13.96
C SER A 22 -2.65 6.26 12.78
N LYS A 23 -2.38 5.90 11.53
CA LYS A 23 -3.25 6.26 10.41
C LYS A 23 -3.39 5.11 9.43
N ASP A 24 -4.56 4.49 9.45
CA ASP A 24 -4.97 3.53 8.43
C ASP A 24 -5.05 4.22 7.07
N HIS A 25 -4.03 4.02 6.24
CA HIS A 25 -3.95 4.61 4.90
C HIS A 25 -4.86 3.92 3.88
N PHE A 26 -5.34 2.71 4.17
CA PHE A 26 -6.05 1.86 3.21
C PHE A 26 -7.55 2.10 3.22
N SER A 27 -8.17 2.25 4.39
CA SER A 27 -9.62 2.49 4.48
C SER A 27 -10.10 3.70 3.70
N PRO A 28 -9.42 4.87 3.71
CA PRO A 28 -9.80 6.00 2.86
C PRO A 28 -9.77 5.68 1.36
N ILE A 29 -8.76 4.93 0.90
CA ILE A 29 -8.63 4.53 -0.51
C ILE A 29 -9.73 3.54 -0.88
N LEU A 30 -9.94 2.50 -0.06
CA LEU A 30 -10.97 1.49 -0.27
C LEU A 30 -12.37 2.10 -0.30
N ARG A 31 -12.64 3.08 0.56
CA ARG A 31 -13.90 3.82 0.57
C ARG A 31 -14.17 4.55 -0.76
N VAL A 32 -13.15 5.20 -1.32
CA VAL A 32 -13.26 5.85 -2.64
C VAL A 32 -13.44 4.81 -3.75
N MET A 33 -12.72 3.69 -3.69
CA MET A 33 -12.83 2.63 -4.70
C MET A 33 -14.17 1.89 -4.67
N GLN A 34 -14.81 1.81 -3.49
CA GLN A 34 -16.18 1.30 -3.36
C GLN A 34 -17.22 2.24 -3.95
N SER A 35 -17.07 3.55 -3.75
CA SER A 35 -18.02 4.54 -4.30
C SER A 35 -17.78 4.84 -5.78
N LYS A 36 -16.53 4.70 -6.24
CA LYS A 36 -16.04 5.12 -7.57
C LYS A 36 -16.40 6.58 -7.90
N ASP A 37 -16.50 7.44 -6.89
CA ASP A 37 -17.01 8.81 -7.02
C ASP A 37 -15.89 9.86 -6.83
N LEU A 38 -15.74 10.76 -7.80
CA LEU A 38 -14.81 11.88 -7.73
C LEU A 38 -15.13 12.86 -6.59
N VAL A 39 -16.41 13.05 -6.23
CA VAL A 39 -16.79 13.91 -5.11
C VAL A 39 -16.26 13.32 -3.81
N GLU A 40 -16.43 12.02 -3.62
CA GLU A 40 -15.88 11.30 -2.47
C GLU A 40 -14.35 11.32 -2.46
N LEU A 41 -13.69 11.14 -3.61
CA LEU A 41 -12.22 11.28 -3.74
C LEU A 41 -11.74 12.64 -3.22
N ASN A 42 -12.38 13.74 -3.66
CA ASN A 42 -12.00 15.08 -3.25
C ASN A 42 -12.36 15.38 -1.78
N LYS A 43 -13.40 14.74 -1.24
CA LYS A 43 -13.75 14.84 0.18
C LYS A 43 -12.70 14.16 1.06
N VAL A 44 -12.20 13.00 0.64
CA VAL A 44 -11.22 12.21 1.39
C VAL A 44 -9.81 12.82 1.29
N PHE A 45 -9.37 13.17 0.08
CA PHE A 45 -7.98 13.57 -0.18
C PHE A 45 -7.81 15.08 -0.44
N GLY A 46 -8.89 15.84 -0.51
CA GLY A 46 -8.85 17.28 -0.81
C GLY A 46 -8.71 17.56 -2.31
N LYS A 47 -8.07 18.69 -2.63
CA LYS A 47 -7.78 19.04 -4.03
C LYS A 47 -6.49 18.34 -4.47
N PRO A 48 -6.41 17.83 -5.72
CA PRO A 48 -5.18 17.26 -6.23
C PRO A 48 -4.12 18.35 -6.44
N ASP A 49 -2.85 17.98 -6.28
CA ASP A 49 -1.71 18.86 -6.54
C ASP A 49 -1.44 18.99 -8.03
N LYS A 50 -1.69 17.92 -8.79
CA LYS A 50 -1.52 17.88 -10.25
C LYS A 50 -2.69 17.20 -10.92
N LYS A 51 -3.05 17.73 -12.08
CA LYS A 51 -4.03 17.14 -13.00
C LYS A 51 -3.41 17.03 -14.37
N ARG A 52 -3.50 15.87 -15.01
CA ARG A 52 -3.12 15.67 -16.41
C ARG A 52 -4.18 14.82 -17.12
N ILE A 53 -4.28 14.99 -18.42
CA ILE A 53 -5.14 14.14 -19.27
C ILE A 53 -4.21 13.18 -19.99
N GLU A 54 -4.50 11.89 -19.91
CA GLU A 54 -3.76 10.84 -20.59
C GLU A 54 -4.71 10.18 -21.59
N ASN A 55 -4.39 10.32 -22.88
CA ASN A 55 -5.15 9.74 -23.99
C ASN A 55 -4.40 8.51 -24.50
N GLU A 56 -4.18 7.53 -23.63
CA GLU A 56 -3.62 6.25 -24.03
C GLU A 56 -4.76 5.25 -24.28
N ASN A 57 -4.64 4.47 -25.37
CA ASN A 57 -5.54 3.33 -25.65
C ASN A 57 -7.04 3.64 -25.71
N LYS A 58 -7.43 4.79 -26.29
CA LYS A 58 -8.84 5.20 -26.52
C LYS A 58 -9.68 5.41 -25.25
N ARG A 59 -9.06 5.51 -24.07
CA ARG A 59 -9.75 5.95 -22.85
C ARG A 59 -9.36 7.39 -22.56
N ASN A 60 -10.37 8.24 -22.37
CA ASN A 60 -10.15 9.61 -21.93
C ASN A 60 -10.05 9.60 -20.41
N GLU A 61 -8.83 9.46 -19.88
CA GLU A 61 -8.58 9.41 -18.45
C GLU A 61 -7.97 10.72 -17.95
N LYS A 62 -8.54 11.24 -16.87
CA LYS A 62 -7.96 12.32 -16.08
C LYS A 62 -7.21 11.73 -14.90
N ILE A 63 -5.98 12.15 -14.74
CA ILE A 63 -5.09 11.67 -13.69
C ILE A 63 -4.92 12.76 -12.66
N TYR A 64 -5.27 12.41 -11.43
CA TYR A 64 -5.26 13.27 -10.26
C TYR A 64 -4.16 12.77 -9.33
N SER A 65 -3.12 13.58 -9.11
CA SER A 65 -2.05 13.24 -8.17
C SER A 65 -2.23 13.99 -6.85
N TYR A 66 -2.14 13.27 -5.75
CA TYR A 66 -2.24 13.76 -4.37
C TYR A 66 -0.95 13.40 -3.62
N ASN A 67 -0.13 14.40 -3.35
CA ASN A 67 1.06 14.34 -2.52
C ASN A 67 0.71 14.90 -1.15
N SER A 68 0.14 14.08 -0.28
CA SER A 68 -0.20 14.52 1.06
C SER A 68 1.06 14.68 1.91
N SER A 69 1.41 15.91 2.26
CA SER A 69 2.39 16.19 3.32
C SER A 69 1.94 15.64 4.69
N LYS A 70 0.68 15.24 4.83
CA LYS A 70 0.05 14.76 6.06
C LYS A 70 0.07 13.23 6.21
N SER A 71 1.17 12.57 5.87
CA SER A 71 1.50 11.14 6.14
C SER A 71 0.90 10.06 5.23
N PHE A 72 0.06 10.40 4.25
CA PHE A 72 -0.32 9.45 3.21
C PHE A 72 0.73 9.56 2.10
N GLY A 73 1.45 8.48 1.77
CA GLY A 73 2.33 8.47 0.59
C GLY A 73 1.61 8.94 -0.69
N SER A 74 2.35 9.07 -1.80
CA SER A 74 1.78 9.62 -3.04
C SER A 74 0.60 8.76 -3.54
N ILE A 75 -0.55 9.38 -3.78
CA ILE A 75 -1.73 8.73 -4.35
C ILE A 75 -1.94 9.28 -5.76
N THR A 76 -2.22 8.40 -6.72
CA THR A 76 -2.66 8.80 -8.06
C THR A 76 -3.99 8.13 -8.38
N ALA A 77 -5.00 8.92 -8.74
CA ALA A 77 -6.30 8.43 -9.16
C ALA A 77 -6.50 8.62 -10.66
N TYR A 78 -7.02 7.59 -11.31
CA TYR A 78 -7.39 7.57 -12.72
C TYR A 78 -8.91 7.69 -12.80
N VAL A 79 -9.40 8.74 -13.46
CA VAL A 79 -10.81 9.12 -13.47
C VAL A 79 -11.29 9.18 -14.91
N ASP A 80 -12.39 8.53 -15.21
CA ASP A 80 -13.03 8.63 -16.51
C ASP A 80 -13.50 10.07 -16.77
N GLU A 81 -13.07 10.67 -17.87
CA GLU A 81 -13.36 12.07 -18.18
C GLU A 81 -14.86 12.35 -18.32
N ASN A 82 -15.62 11.40 -18.89
CA ASN A 82 -17.01 11.64 -19.24
C ASN A 82 -17.93 11.43 -18.04
N SER A 83 -17.76 10.32 -17.33
CA SER A 83 -18.60 9.91 -16.20
C SER A 83 -18.13 10.44 -14.85
N GLN A 84 -16.92 11.00 -14.78
CA GLN A 84 -16.28 11.43 -13.53
C GLN A 84 -16.13 10.29 -12.50
N LYS A 85 -16.10 9.03 -12.97
CA LYS A 85 -15.93 7.86 -12.11
C LYS A 85 -14.46 7.57 -11.87
N VAL A 86 -14.11 7.25 -10.63
CA VAL A 86 -12.78 6.74 -10.28
C VAL A 86 -12.66 5.32 -10.81
N LEU A 87 -11.78 5.13 -11.79
CA LEU A 87 -11.53 3.83 -12.41
C LEU A 87 -10.57 3.02 -11.55
N ARG A 88 -9.44 3.64 -11.20
CA ARG A 88 -8.31 3.00 -10.53
C ARG A 88 -7.60 4.00 -9.62
N MET A 89 -6.98 3.51 -8.56
CA MET A 89 -6.06 4.28 -7.74
C MET A 89 -4.74 3.54 -7.56
N THR A 90 -3.63 4.26 -7.56
CA THR A 90 -2.32 3.76 -7.16
C THR A 90 -1.84 4.50 -5.92
N PHE A 91 -1.25 3.74 -5.00
CA PHE A 91 -0.73 4.25 -3.75
C PHE A 91 0.75 3.87 -3.62
N PHE A 92 1.58 4.89 -3.46
CA PHE A 92 2.98 4.71 -3.15
C PHE A 92 3.13 4.46 -1.64
N PHE A 93 3.41 3.21 -1.29
CA PHE A 93 3.50 2.77 0.08
C PHE A 93 4.95 2.78 0.57
N TRP A 94 5.39 3.93 1.09
CA TRP A 94 6.69 4.04 1.74
C TRP A 94 6.59 3.64 3.21
N ALA A 95 7.30 2.59 3.58
CA ALA A 95 7.43 2.12 4.95
C ALA A 95 8.89 1.74 5.19
N ASP A 96 9.52 2.27 6.23
CA ASP A 96 10.91 1.96 6.60
C ASP A 96 11.06 0.56 7.25
N PHE A 97 10.17 -0.38 6.91
CA PHE A 97 10.07 -1.74 7.46
C PHE A 97 9.58 -2.73 6.39
N ASP A 98 9.57 -4.04 6.71
CA ASP A 98 9.01 -5.07 5.82
C ASP A 98 7.51 -4.86 5.63
N ASN A 99 7.17 -4.14 4.57
CA ASN A 99 5.79 -3.79 4.25
C ASN A 99 4.95 -4.97 3.79
N TYR A 100 5.55 -6.06 3.34
CA TYR A 100 4.80 -7.24 2.90
C TYR A 100 4.13 -7.94 4.09
N GLU A 101 4.85 -8.16 5.20
CA GLU A 101 4.27 -8.75 6.41
C GLU A 101 3.19 -7.85 7.03
N TYR A 102 3.39 -6.54 6.99
CA TYR A 102 2.36 -5.59 7.40
C TYR A 102 1.09 -5.71 6.56
N LEU A 103 1.22 -5.79 5.22
CA LEU A 103 0.07 -5.96 4.33
C LEU A 103 -0.64 -7.29 4.59
N LYS A 104 0.11 -8.39 4.78
CA LYS A 104 -0.45 -9.70 5.16
C LYS A 104 -1.28 -9.62 6.42
N ASN A 105 -0.79 -8.92 7.43
CA ASN A 105 -1.54 -8.73 8.66
C ASN A 105 -2.76 -7.82 8.46
N ARG A 106 -2.62 -6.73 7.69
CA ARG A 106 -3.70 -5.76 7.41
C ARG A 106 -4.88 -6.39 6.68
N PHE A 107 -4.60 -7.25 5.70
CA PHE A 107 -5.60 -7.95 4.89
C PHE A 107 -5.72 -9.42 5.29
N LYS A 108 -5.47 -9.73 6.56
CA LYS A 108 -5.71 -11.05 7.12
C LYS A 108 -7.19 -11.42 6.95
N GLY A 109 -7.44 -12.61 6.42
CA GLY A 109 -8.79 -13.13 6.19
C GLY A 109 -9.28 -12.96 4.75
N TYR A 110 -8.59 -12.21 3.90
CA TYR A 110 -8.83 -12.22 2.46
C TYR A 110 -7.98 -13.28 1.76
N LYS A 111 -8.38 -13.71 0.57
CA LYS A 111 -7.56 -14.60 -0.25
C LYS A 111 -6.40 -13.85 -0.88
N TRP A 112 -5.20 -14.39 -0.70
CA TRP A 112 -3.97 -13.90 -1.32
C TRP A 112 -3.56 -14.85 -2.44
N ILE A 113 -3.44 -14.34 -3.66
CA ILE A 113 -2.95 -15.09 -4.81
C ILE A 113 -1.58 -14.51 -5.15
N GLU A 114 -0.53 -15.31 -5.01
CA GLU A 114 0.83 -14.90 -5.32
C GLU A 114 1.33 -15.68 -6.53
N THR A 115 1.70 -14.95 -7.58
CA THR A 115 2.16 -15.52 -8.85
C THR A 115 3.57 -15.02 -9.13
N LYS A 116 4.49 -15.95 -9.41
CA LYS A 116 5.84 -15.60 -9.87
C LYS A 116 5.77 -15.07 -11.30
N GLU A 117 6.35 -13.91 -11.54
CA GLU A 117 6.45 -13.35 -12.89
C GLU A 117 7.66 -13.93 -13.61
N VAL A 118 7.48 -14.24 -14.89
CA VAL A 118 8.57 -14.72 -15.74
C VAL A 118 9.36 -13.49 -16.20
N ASP A 119 10.53 -13.28 -15.60
CA ASP A 119 11.48 -12.28 -16.10
C ASP A 119 12.24 -12.89 -17.29
N ASN A 120 12.03 -12.32 -18.47
CA ASN A 120 12.74 -12.73 -19.69
C ASN A 120 14.15 -12.11 -19.78
N ASN A 121 14.58 -11.35 -18.77
CA ASN A 121 15.81 -10.61 -18.79
C ASN A 121 16.95 -11.39 -18.11
N ASN A 122 17.79 -12.05 -18.92
CA ASN A 122 18.84 -12.97 -18.44
C ASN A 122 20.00 -12.30 -17.66
N HIS A 123 19.97 -10.99 -17.49
CA HIS A 123 21.06 -10.21 -16.90
C HIS A 123 20.78 -9.74 -15.46
N VAL A 124 19.58 -9.98 -14.92
CA VAL A 124 19.22 -9.59 -13.55
C VAL A 124 18.56 -10.77 -12.85
N VAL A 125 19.09 -11.15 -11.68
CA VAL A 125 18.44 -12.15 -10.82
C VAL A 125 17.34 -11.43 -10.03
N THR A 126 16.15 -11.33 -10.61
CA THR A 126 14.94 -10.85 -9.92
C THR A 126 14.08 -12.04 -9.50
N ASP A 127 13.39 -11.95 -8.36
CA ASP A 127 12.28 -12.85 -8.04
C ASP A 127 11.01 -12.00 -7.93
N ASN A 128 10.64 -11.41 -9.07
CA ASN A 128 9.44 -10.59 -9.20
C ASN A 128 8.18 -11.43 -9.02
N ARG A 129 7.28 -10.93 -8.18
CA ARG A 129 6.01 -11.59 -7.85
C ARG A 129 4.87 -10.59 -7.89
N LEU A 130 3.76 -11.02 -8.47
CA LEU A 130 2.47 -10.36 -8.42
C LEU A 130 1.67 -10.94 -7.26
N VAL A 131 1.12 -10.07 -6.42
CA VAL A 131 0.12 -10.43 -5.40
C VAL A 131 -1.21 -9.81 -5.76
N GLU A 132 -2.26 -10.61 -5.71
CA GLU A 132 -3.64 -10.17 -5.90
C GLU A 132 -4.49 -10.51 -4.67
N ILE A 133 -5.36 -9.58 -4.29
CA ILE A 133 -6.43 -9.76 -3.32
C ILE A 133 -7.76 -9.48 -4.06
N PRO A 134 -8.30 -10.47 -4.79
CA PRO A 134 -9.39 -10.25 -5.75
C PRO A 134 -10.64 -9.62 -5.15
N GLU A 135 -11.00 -10.00 -3.92
CA GLU A 135 -12.18 -9.51 -3.20
C GLU A 135 -12.14 -7.99 -2.97
N LEU A 136 -10.93 -7.44 -2.85
CA LEU A 136 -10.69 -6.01 -2.67
C LEU A 136 -10.24 -5.32 -3.96
N LYS A 137 -10.05 -6.09 -5.05
CA LYS A 137 -9.45 -5.64 -6.31
C LYS A 137 -8.12 -4.91 -6.10
N ILE A 138 -7.33 -5.44 -5.17
CA ILE A 138 -5.99 -4.93 -4.88
C ILE A 138 -4.98 -5.82 -5.58
N PHE A 139 -3.96 -5.21 -6.18
CA PHE A 139 -2.77 -5.93 -6.60
C PHE A 139 -1.50 -5.10 -6.45
N PHE A 140 -0.37 -5.78 -6.30
CA PHE A 140 0.94 -5.15 -6.22
C PHE A 140 2.05 -6.12 -6.63
N HIS A 141 3.16 -5.55 -7.09
CA HIS A 141 4.37 -6.32 -7.41
C HIS A 141 5.41 -6.14 -6.30
N TYR A 142 6.21 -7.17 -6.08
CA TYR A 142 7.40 -7.09 -5.24
C TYR A 142 8.52 -7.97 -5.75
N ASP A 143 9.76 -7.59 -5.44
CA ASP A 143 10.93 -8.46 -5.60
C ASP A 143 11.19 -9.19 -4.29
N ASN A 144 11.05 -10.51 -4.30
CA ASN A 144 11.23 -11.35 -3.12
C ASN A 144 12.70 -11.40 -2.67
N ASN A 145 13.65 -11.05 -3.54
CA ASN A 145 15.07 -10.93 -3.18
C ASN A 145 15.40 -9.60 -2.49
N SER A 146 14.48 -8.63 -2.43
CA SER A 146 14.67 -7.34 -1.74
C SER A 146 14.40 -7.48 -0.23
N PRO A 147 15.43 -7.40 0.64
CA PRO A 147 15.31 -7.76 2.06
C PRO A 147 14.53 -6.75 2.92
N LYS A 148 14.28 -5.53 2.42
CA LYS A 148 13.65 -4.44 3.21
C LYS A 148 12.57 -3.65 2.48
N ARG A 149 12.52 -3.69 1.16
CA ARG A 149 11.61 -2.88 0.34
C ARG A 149 10.96 -3.77 -0.69
N LYS A 150 9.98 -4.56 -0.25
CA LYS A 150 9.31 -5.54 -1.10
C LYS A 150 8.28 -4.81 -1.97
N VAL A 151 7.36 -4.07 -1.36
CA VAL A 151 6.25 -3.42 -2.08
C VAL A 151 6.50 -1.91 -2.22
N MET A 152 6.26 -1.32 -3.39
CA MET A 152 6.34 0.15 -3.53
C MET A 152 5.02 0.75 -3.99
N TRP A 153 4.34 0.07 -4.91
CA TRP A 153 3.11 0.54 -5.51
C TRP A 153 2.01 -0.48 -5.29
N ILE A 154 0.89 -0.01 -4.76
CA ILE A 154 -0.32 -0.81 -4.58
C ILE A 154 -1.40 -0.23 -5.48
N VAL A 155 -2.01 -1.09 -6.28
CA VAL A 155 -3.06 -0.72 -7.23
C VAL A 155 -4.41 -1.20 -6.72
N PHE A 156 -5.44 -0.38 -6.90
CA PHE A 156 -6.83 -0.65 -6.56
C PHE A 156 -7.70 -0.41 -7.80
N ASP A 157 -8.52 -1.38 -8.21
CA ASP A 157 -9.33 -1.36 -9.45
C ASP A 157 -10.85 -1.54 -9.22
#